data_AF-A0A959KSP3-F1
#
_entry.id   AF-A0A959KSP3-F1
#
_cell.length_a   1.000
_cell.length_b   1.000
_cell.length_c   1.000
_cell.angle_alpha   90.00
_cell.angle_beta   90.00
_cell.angle_gamma   90.00
#
_symmetry.space_group_name_H-M   'P 1'
#
loop_
_entity.id
_entity.type
_entity.pdbx_description
1 polymer ?
#
loop_
_entity_poly.entity_id
_entity_poly.type
_entity_poly.pdbx_seq_one_letter_code
_entity_poly.pdbx_strand_id
1 'polypeptide(L)'
;MFHEFQSILYPTRAALCDAIAEQWMTAGGSNTEDFVRQCFSETDDDLGLAREAIDGWGLDVEWQDARGINPLDIAAGFMRLRASFVAEG
;
A
#
# COMPACT_ATOMS: atom_id res chain seq x y z
N MET A 1 4.18 -3.54 -16.47
CA MET A 1 2.72 -3.82 -16.43
C MET A 1 2.15 -2.76 -15.51
N PHE A 2 1.37 -1.81 -16.02
CA PHE A 2 0.70 -0.83 -15.16
C PHE A 2 -0.36 -1.61 -14.37
N HIS A 3 -0.16 -1.78 -13.06
CA HIS A 3 -1.25 -2.20 -12.18
C HIS A 3 -2.27 -1.06 -12.18
N GLU A 4 -3.23 -1.14 -13.11
CA GLU A 4 -4.30 -0.19 -13.19
C GLU A 4 -5.21 -0.40 -11.99
N PHE A 5 -4.87 0.26 -10.88
CA PHE A 5 -5.82 0.55 -9.82
C PHE A 5 -6.94 1.41 -10.43
N GLN A 6 -7.90 0.74 -11.06
CA GLN A 6 -9.02 1.40 -11.69
C GLN A 6 -9.88 2.02 -10.60
N SER A 7 -10.10 3.34 -10.69
CA SER A 7 -10.82 4.10 -9.66
C SER A 7 -12.25 3.59 -9.39
N ILE A 8 -12.83 2.81 -10.31
CA ILE A 8 -14.14 2.16 -10.14
C ILE A 8 -14.11 1.06 -9.07
N LEU A 9 -12.97 0.40 -8.86
CA LEU A 9 -12.82 -0.68 -7.89
C LEU A 9 -12.59 -0.17 -6.46
N TYR A 10 -12.23 1.10 -6.31
CA TYR A 10 -11.89 1.72 -5.03
C TYR A 10 -12.74 2.97 -4.80
N PRO A 11 -13.90 2.83 -4.12
CA PRO A 11 -14.88 3.91 -4.00
C PRO A 11 -14.40 5.08 -3.14
N THR A 12 -13.29 4.92 -2.42
CA THR A 12 -12.68 5.97 -1.59
C THR A 12 -11.16 5.99 -1.75
N ARG A 13 -10.56 7.16 -1.50
CA ARG A 13 -9.09 7.33 -1.44
C ARG A 13 -8.43 6.38 -0.43
N ALA A 14 -9.08 6.16 0.72
CA ALA A 14 -8.61 5.23 1.74
C ALA A 14 -8.56 3.80 1.21
N ALA A 15 -9.65 3.32 0.58
CA ALA A 15 -9.72 1.98 0.02
C ALA A 15 -8.66 1.76 -1.09
N LEU A 16 -8.37 2.78 -1.89
CA LEU A 16 -7.29 2.71 -2.88
C LEU A 16 -5.91 2.60 -2.22
N CYS A 17 -5.64 3.40 -1.19
CA CYS A 17 -4.36 3.33 -0.48
C CYS A 17 -4.18 1.99 0.27
N ASP A 18 -5.26 1.45 0.83
CA ASP A 18 -5.26 0.14 1.49
C ASP A 18 -4.94 -0.96 0.48
N ALA A 19 -5.53 -0.90 -0.70
CA ALA A 19 -5.26 -1.86 -1.77
C ALA A 19 -3.82 -1.74 -2.32
N ILE A 20 -3.27 -0.52 -2.41
CA ILE A 20 -1.85 -0.34 -2.78
C ILE A 20 -0.95 -1.03 -1.76
N ALA A 21 -1.18 -0.78 -0.47
CA ALA A 21 -0.40 -1.38 0.61
C ALA A 21 -0.52 -2.92 0.59
N GLU A 22 -1.74 -3.45 0.46
CA GLU A 22 -1.99 -4.89 0.40
C GLU A 22 -1.31 -5.53 -0.81
N GLN A 23 -1.49 -4.98 -2.00
CA GLN A 23 -0.92 -5.54 -3.24
C GLN A 23 0.61 -5.46 -3.23
N TRP A 24 1.19 -4.41 -2.64
CA TRP A 24 2.64 -4.26 -2.52
C TRP A 24 3.21 -5.32 -1.58
N MET A 25 2.66 -5.43 -0.37
CA MET A 25 3.12 -6.38 0.64
C MET A 25 2.90 -7.83 0.24
N THR A 26 1.76 -8.13 -0.37
CA THR A 26 1.42 -9.50 -0.80
C THR A 26 2.04 -9.87 -2.15
N ALA A 27 2.63 -8.91 -2.89
CA ALA A 27 3.05 -9.11 -4.28
C ALA A 27 1.95 -9.77 -5.15
N GLY A 28 0.72 -9.25 -5.04
CA GLY A 28 -0.45 -9.78 -5.72
C GLY A 28 -0.90 -11.17 -5.24
N GLY A 29 -0.64 -11.50 -3.97
CA GLY A 29 -0.93 -12.80 -3.35
C GLY A 29 0.19 -13.84 -3.46
N SER A 30 1.38 -13.46 -3.94
CA SER A 30 2.55 -14.33 -3.99
C SER A 30 3.22 -14.52 -2.63
N ASN A 31 3.18 -13.49 -1.78
CA ASN A 31 3.71 -13.54 -0.42
C ASN A 31 2.64 -14.05 0.55
N THR A 32 3.07 -14.88 1.51
CA THR A 32 2.19 -15.41 2.55
C THR A 32 1.92 -14.36 3.63
N GLU A 33 0.83 -14.57 4.39
CA GLU A 33 0.51 -13.74 5.56
C GLU A 33 1.67 -13.69 6.57
N ASP A 34 2.33 -14.83 6.82
CA ASP A 34 3.48 -14.94 7.73
C ASP A 34 4.68 -14.09 7.25
N PHE A 35 4.94 -14.08 5.93
CA PHE A 35 5.97 -13.22 5.34
C PHE A 35 5.64 -11.73 5.53
N VAL A 36 4.38 -11.34 5.31
CA VAL A 36 3.93 -9.96 5.52
C VAL A 36 4.04 -9.55 7.00
N ARG A 37 3.67 -10.44 7.93
CA ARG A 37 3.88 -10.25 9.38
C ARG A 37 5.36 -10.04 9.70
N GLN A 38 6.23 -10.87 9.13
CA GLN A 38 7.67 -10.76 9.33
C GLN A 38 8.19 -9.41 8.82
N CYS A 39 7.81 -9.00 7.60
CA CYS A 39 8.21 -7.70 7.07
C CYS A 39 7.80 -6.54 7.99
N PHE A 40 6.55 -6.53 8.48
CA PHE A 40 6.10 -5.51 9.43
C PHE A 40 6.78 -5.60 10.81
N SER A 41 7.30 -6.77 11.21
CA SER A 41 8.10 -6.88 12.44
C SER A 41 9.53 -6.34 12.28
N GLU A 42 10.05 -6.34 11.04
CA GLU A 42 11.43 -5.94 10.72
C GLU A 42 11.54 -4.46 10.33
N THR A 43 10.44 -3.81 9.93
CA THR A 43 10.41 -2.39 9.60
C THR A 43 9.23 -1.68 10.21
N ASP A 44 9.50 -0.53 10.84
CA ASP A 44 8.46 0.38 11.30
C ASP A 44 8.17 1.53 10.31
N ASP A 45 8.89 1.62 9.20
CA ASP A 45 8.85 2.76 8.29
C ASP A 45 7.77 2.64 7.19
N ASP A 46 6.52 2.94 7.54
CA ASP A 46 5.39 2.95 6.59
C ASP A 46 5.57 3.98 5.46
N LEU A 47 6.29 5.08 5.72
CA LEU A 47 6.56 6.10 4.72
C LEU A 47 7.63 5.63 3.72
N GLY A 48 8.61 4.87 4.19
CA GLY A 48 9.58 4.15 3.37
C GLY A 48 8.89 3.18 2.42
N LEU A 49 8.02 2.32 2.95
CA LEU A 49 7.23 1.38 2.14
C LEU A 49 6.36 2.09 1.10
N ALA A 50 5.73 3.21 1.47
CA ALA A 50 4.95 4.02 0.52
C ALA A 50 5.82 4.58 -0.60
N ARG A 51 7.05 5.04 -0.31
CA ARG A 51 7.99 5.54 -1.32
C ARG A 51 8.47 4.41 -2.23
N GLU A 52 8.77 3.24 -1.69
CA GLU A 52 9.15 2.07 -2.47
C GLU A 52 8.03 1.64 -3.42
N ALA A 53 6.78 1.63 -2.95
CA ALA A 53 5.62 1.34 -3.78
C ALA A 53 5.41 2.39 -4.89
N ILE A 54 5.59 3.68 -4.55
CA ILE A 54 5.49 4.78 -5.53
C ILE A 54 6.53 4.62 -6.62
N ASP A 55 7.80 4.42 -6.26
CA ASP A 55 8.91 4.27 -7.21
C ASP A 55 8.78 2.99 -8.03
N GLY A 56 8.47 1.87 -7.37
CA GLY A 56 8.37 0.56 -8.00
C GLY A 56 7.23 0.45 -9.01
N TRP A 57 6.13 1.19 -8.83
CA TRP A 57 4.96 1.16 -9.72
C TRP A 57 4.76 2.44 -10.55
N GLY A 58 5.64 3.43 -10.44
CA GLY A 58 5.50 4.70 -11.15
C GLY A 58 4.22 5.46 -10.74
N LEU A 59 3.93 5.49 -9.44
CA LEU A 59 2.82 6.27 -8.88
C LEU A 59 3.25 7.74 -8.72
N ASP A 60 3.80 8.33 -9.78
CA ASP A 60 4.39 9.66 -9.79
C ASP A 60 3.37 10.78 -9.45
N VAL A 61 3.86 12.01 -9.36
CA VAL A 61 3.07 13.19 -9.00
C VAL A 61 1.81 13.36 -9.86
N GLU A 62 1.88 13.06 -11.16
CA GLU A 62 0.71 13.13 -12.06
C GLU A 62 -0.35 12.08 -11.71
N TRP A 63 0.05 10.86 -11.36
CA TRP A 63 -0.87 9.80 -10.95
C TRP A 63 -1.54 10.14 -9.61
N GLN A 64 -0.75 10.70 -8.70
CA GLN A 64 -1.14 11.17 -7.38
C GLN A 64 -2.15 12.33 -7.47
N ASP A 65 -1.84 13.35 -8.26
CA ASP A 65 -2.69 14.53 -8.46
C ASP A 65 -4.03 14.16 -9.10
N ALA A 66 -4.01 13.32 -10.14
CA ALA A 66 -5.21 12.80 -10.80
C ALA A 66 -6.17 12.05 -9.85
N ARG A 67 -5.67 11.57 -8.72
CA ARG A 67 -6.44 10.82 -7.70
C ARG A 67 -6.61 11.57 -6.39
N GLY A 68 -6.01 12.76 -6.26
CA GLY A 68 -6.02 13.54 -5.01
C GLY A 68 -5.43 12.78 -3.82
N ILE A 69 -4.37 12.01 -4.07
CA ILE A 69 -3.64 11.18 -3.09
C ILE A 69 -2.21 11.68 -3.02
N ASN A 70 -1.63 11.74 -1.83
CA ASN A 70 -0.23 12.04 -1.61
C ASN A 70 0.49 10.85 -0.93
N PRO A 71 1.84 10.89 -0.78
CA PRO A 71 2.57 9.76 -0.20
C PRO A 71 2.18 9.43 1.25
N LEU A 72 1.69 10.40 2.03
CA LEU A 72 1.21 10.17 3.39
C LEU A 72 -0.12 9.41 3.40
N ASP A 73 -0.98 9.62 2.40
CA ASP A 73 -2.23 8.86 2.27
C ASP A 73 -1.92 7.37 2.01
N ILE A 74 -0.92 7.09 1.16
CA ILE A 74 -0.44 5.74 0.88
C ILE A 74 0.20 5.12 2.13
N ALA A 75 1.07 5.87 2.83
CA ALA A 75 1.66 5.43 4.10
C ALA A 75 0.59 5.11 5.16
N ALA A 76 -0.51 5.86 5.19
CA ALA A 76 -1.63 5.55 6.07
C ALA A 76 -2.32 4.22 5.73
N GLY A 77 -2.28 3.79 4.46
CA GLY A 77 -2.71 2.45 4.05
C GLY A 77 -1.82 1.35 4.62
N PHE A 78 -0.49 1.52 4.54
CA PHE A 78 0.47 0.61 5.18
C PHE A 78 0.29 0.54 6.70
N MET A 79 0.08 1.69 7.35
CA MET A 79 -0.18 1.74 8.78
C MET A 79 -1.46 0.99 9.17
N ARG A 80 -2.55 1.13 8.39
CA ARG A 80 -3.80 0.40 8.62
C ARG A 80 -3.63 -1.10 8.41
N LEU A 81 -2.91 -1.49 7.35
CA LEU A 81 -2.59 -2.89 7.09
C LEU A 81 -1.77 -3.45 8.26
N ARG A 82 -0.68 -2.81 8.68
CA ARG A 82 0.09 -3.24 9.87
C ARG A 82 -0.81 -3.41 11.09
N ALA A 83 -1.68 -2.45 11.36
CA ALA A 83 -2.59 -2.51 12.50
C ALA A 83 -3.54 -3.72 12.45
N SER A 84 -3.99 -4.16 11.27
CA SER A 84 -4.82 -5.37 11.16
C SER A 84 -4.03 -6.63 11.53
N PHE A 85 -2.77 -6.73 11.10
CA PHE A 85 -1.90 -7.85 11.45
C PHE A 85 -1.50 -7.88 12.94
N VAL A 86 -1.40 -6.72 13.59
CA VAL A 86 -1.18 -6.62 15.04
C VAL A 86 -2.44 -6.97 15.83
N ALA A 87 -3.63 -6.60 15.34
CA ALA A 87 -4.90 -6.90 16.00
C ALA A 87 -5.30 -8.39 15.92
N GLU A 88 -4.78 -9.12 14.93
CA GLU A 88 -4.98 -10.57 14.74
C GLU A 88 -3.82 -11.43 15.31
N GLY A 89 -2.99 -10.85 16.19
CA GLY A 89 -1.87 -11.50 16.87
C GLY A 89 -2.14 -11.84 18.34
#